data_AF-A0A172UIA0-F1
#
_entry.id   AF-A0A172UIA0-F1
#
_cell.length_a   1.000
_cell.length_b   1.000
_cell.length_c   1.000
_cell.angle_alpha   90.00
_cell.angle_beta   90.00
_cell.angle_gamma   90.00
#
_symmetry.space_group_name_H-M   'P 1'
#
loop_
_entity.id
_entity.type
_entity.pdbx_description
1 polymer ?
#
loop_
_entity_poly.entity_id
_entity_poly.type
_entity_poly.pdbx_seq_one_letter_code
_entity_poly.pdbx_strand_id
1 'polypeptide(L)'
;MVDEGLAYEEEERRAALAVDNIGAEAREENACGARRLFAIGQLYDARAPEDDTEKLCWAIDGHTSLVAEVATALGVSRCRAAAQVKMAIALYTKLPRVLRTAKSGWLDYRMLAAIVSRTELIVDRDVLERVDDRLAQRAPKWARLSEPKIEARINAVIAAQDPEAVRIREQLRRDREVGGCANGDGTAEIWGRIDVAALAAMNAVLDAMAGSVCRADPRSKDARRSDAFFAVFAGKALSCRCGQSDCPAEPLTVSGTAPAAKLVVHLIADRAGTTALTGSLDRIDAEALAAAVEHATVREVDPGTVTLEQGRFPSARLAEFIRCRDLTCRFPGCDVPAWDTDIDHTVAWPAGPTHPSKLRC
;
A
#
# COMPACT_ATOMS: atom_id res chain seq x y z
N MET A 1 47.12 26.12 22.89
CA MET A 1 47.82 24.84 22.63
C MET A 1 47.44 23.71 23.59
N VAL A 2 47.70 23.74 24.91
CA VAL A 2 47.28 22.63 25.80
C VAL A 2 45.76 22.58 26.00
N ASP A 3 45.13 23.76 26.09
CA ASP A 3 43.67 23.91 26.32
C ASP A 3 42.82 23.53 25.09
N GLU A 4 43.35 23.76 23.88
CA GLU A 4 42.70 23.37 22.61
C GLU A 4 42.75 21.85 22.37
N GLY A 5 43.81 21.18 22.82
CA GLY A 5 43.92 19.72 22.72
C GLY A 5 42.93 18.99 23.63
N LEU A 6 42.72 19.49 24.85
CA LEU A 6 41.74 18.93 25.79
C LEU A 6 40.29 19.13 25.32
N ALA A 7 40.00 20.26 24.66
CA ALA A 7 38.68 20.51 24.08
C ALA A 7 38.38 19.58 22.89
N TYR A 8 39.38 19.31 22.05
CA TYR A 8 39.26 18.36 20.92
C TYR A 8 39.05 16.92 21.40
N GLU A 9 39.78 16.47 22.42
CA GLU A 9 39.63 15.12 23.01
C GLU A 9 38.23 14.91 23.63
N GLU A 10 37.67 15.93 24.29
CA GLU A 10 36.31 15.87 24.84
C GLU A 10 35.24 15.87 23.75
N GLU A 11 35.45 16.61 22.65
CA GLU A 11 34.56 16.59 21.48
C GLU A 11 34.58 15.23 20.78
N GLU A 12 35.75 14.64 20.54
CA GLU A 12 35.88 13.29 19.98
C GLU A 12 35.22 12.24 20.87
N ARG A 13 35.40 12.33 22.19
CA ARG A 13 34.76 11.44 23.16
C ARG A 13 33.24 11.54 23.13
N ARG A 14 32.71 12.76 23.03
CA ARG A 14 31.27 13.01 22.91
C ARG A 14 30.72 12.44 21.59
N ALA A 15 31.45 12.61 20.49
CA ALA A 15 31.07 12.06 19.20
C ALA A 15 31.07 10.52 19.22
N ALA A 16 32.08 9.89 19.81
CA ALA A 16 32.14 8.43 19.97
C ALA A 16 30.96 7.90 20.80
N LEU A 17 30.64 8.55 21.92
CA LEU A 17 29.47 8.19 22.74
C LEU A 17 28.15 8.34 21.96
N ALA A 18 28.02 9.39 21.14
CA ALA A 18 26.84 9.58 20.30
C ALA A 18 26.69 8.45 19.27
N VAL A 19 27.80 8.00 18.65
CA VAL A 19 27.79 6.85 17.72
C VAL A 19 27.38 5.56 18.43
N ASP A 20 27.91 5.31 19.63
CA ASP A 20 27.53 4.13 20.43
C ASP A 20 26.05 4.17 20.81
N ASN A 21 25.53 5.33 21.19
CA ASN A 21 24.11 5.53 21.50
C ASN A 21 23.22 5.29 20.27
N ILE A 22 23.58 5.82 19.10
CA ILE A 22 22.85 5.56 17.84
C ILE A 22 22.74 4.04 17.61
N GLY A 23 23.84 3.31 17.78
CA GLY A 23 23.85 1.86 17.61
C GLY A 23 23.08 1.10 18.69
N ALA A 24 23.02 1.60 19.92
CA ALA A 24 22.24 1.01 21.01
C ALA A 24 20.73 1.20 20.79
N GLU A 25 20.30 2.44 20.52
CA GLU A 25 18.89 2.78 20.29
C GLU A 25 18.32 2.07 19.06
N ALA A 26 19.08 2.01 17.95
CA ALA A 26 18.64 1.28 16.76
C ALA A 26 18.45 -0.23 17.02
N ARG A 27 19.30 -0.84 17.87
CA ARG A 27 19.13 -2.24 18.27
C ARG A 27 17.89 -2.41 19.15
N GLU A 28 17.64 -1.49 20.06
CA GLU A 28 16.46 -1.55 20.93
C GLU A 28 15.16 -1.36 20.14
N GLU A 29 15.14 -0.45 19.17
CA GLU A 29 14.02 -0.26 18.25
C GLU A 29 13.72 -1.56 17.47
N ASN A 30 14.75 -2.18 16.89
CA ASN A 30 14.62 -3.46 16.20
C ASN A 30 14.06 -4.55 17.12
N ALA A 31 14.58 -4.63 18.35
CA ALA A 31 14.15 -5.60 19.35
C ALA A 31 12.68 -5.38 19.77
N CYS A 32 12.27 -4.13 19.96
CA CYS A 32 10.89 -3.73 20.22
C CYS A 32 9.96 -4.12 19.06
N GLY A 33 10.36 -3.83 17.81
CA GLY A 33 9.62 -4.22 16.62
C GLY A 33 9.41 -5.73 16.51
N ALA A 34 10.45 -6.52 16.79
CA ALA A 34 10.35 -7.97 16.82
C ALA A 34 9.45 -8.50 17.95
N ARG A 35 9.49 -7.88 19.14
CA ARG A 35 8.58 -8.21 20.24
C ARG A 35 7.13 -7.89 19.91
N ARG A 36 6.87 -6.77 19.22
CA ARG A 36 5.53 -6.43 18.70
C ARG A 36 5.02 -7.50 17.74
N LEU A 37 5.84 -7.92 16.76
CA LEU A 37 5.47 -8.98 15.83
C LEU A 37 5.19 -10.32 16.55
N PHE A 38 5.98 -10.64 17.59
CA PHE A 38 5.71 -11.80 18.44
C PHE A 38 4.37 -11.70 19.18
N ALA A 39 4.01 -10.53 19.73
CA ALA A 39 2.73 -10.32 20.39
C ALA A 39 1.53 -10.42 19.41
N ILE A 40 1.69 -9.94 18.18
CA ILE A 40 0.68 -10.14 17.12
C ILE A 40 0.53 -11.64 16.80
N GLY A 41 1.64 -12.39 16.79
CA GLY A 41 1.62 -13.85 16.64
C GLY A 41 0.91 -14.57 17.80
N GLN A 42 1.09 -14.13 19.04
CA GLN A 42 0.33 -14.65 20.19
C GLN A 42 -1.17 -14.34 20.07
N LEU A 43 -1.53 -13.15 19.57
CA LEU A 43 -2.93 -12.82 19.29
C LEU A 43 -3.49 -13.71 18.17
N TYR A 44 -2.69 -13.99 17.13
CA TYR A 44 -3.06 -14.97 16.11
C TYR A 44 -3.33 -16.35 16.71
N ASP A 45 -2.46 -16.88 17.57
CA ASP A 45 -2.70 -18.16 18.26
C ASP A 45 -3.96 -18.15 19.13
N ALA A 46 -4.17 -17.09 19.91
CA ALA A 46 -5.35 -16.96 20.76
C ALA A 46 -6.67 -16.84 19.97
N ARG A 47 -6.59 -16.34 18.74
CA ARG A 47 -7.71 -16.22 17.79
C ARG A 47 -7.72 -17.37 16.78
N ALA A 48 -6.71 -18.25 16.80
CA ALA A 48 -6.52 -19.26 15.78
C ALA A 48 -7.74 -20.18 15.81
N PRO A 49 -8.37 -20.42 14.64
CA PRO A 49 -9.50 -21.30 14.58
C PRO A 49 -8.98 -22.74 14.72
N GLU A 50 -9.05 -23.32 15.91
CA GLU A 50 -9.31 -24.76 15.96
C GLU A 50 -10.75 -24.95 15.46
N ASP A 51 -10.94 -25.82 14.47
CA ASP A 51 -12.24 -26.31 13.95
C ASP A 51 -13.43 -25.35 14.06
N ASP A 52 -13.66 -24.55 13.03
CA ASP A 52 -14.72 -23.55 13.11
C ASP A 52 -15.69 -23.59 11.92
N THR A 53 -16.38 -24.73 11.84
CA THR A 53 -17.65 -24.85 11.11
C THR A 53 -18.68 -23.80 11.56
N GLU A 54 -18.56 -23.23 12.78
CA GLU A 54 -19.41 -22.13 13.27
C GLU A 54 -18.97 -20.74 12.73
N LYS A 55 -17.67 -20.47 12.56
CA LYS A 55 -17.16 -19.22 11.94
C LYS A 55 -17.29 -19.13 10.42
N LEU A 56 -17.59 -20.23 9.72
CA LEU A 56 -18.00 -20.18 8.30
C LEU A 56 -19.29 -19.36 8.10
N CYS A 57 -20.07 -19.13 9.17
CA CYS A 57 -21.28 -18.31 9.17
C CYS A 57 -21.06 -16.86 9.60
N TRP A 58 -19.82 -16.42 9.89
CA TRP A 58 -19.52 -15.04 10.26
C TRP A 58 -19.32 -14.17 9.01
N ALA A 59 -19.85 -12.95 9.03
CA ALA A 59 -19.70 -12.00 7.92
C ALA A 59 -18.26 -11.47 7.74
N ILE A 60 -17.36 -11.75 8.69
CA ILE A 60 -15.95 -11.34 8.71
C ILE A 60 -15.13 -12.58 9.05
N ASP A 61 -14.15 -12.95 8.20
CA ASP A 61 -13.27 -14.07 8.49
C ASP A 61 -12.35 -13.78 9.71
N GLY A 62 -11.87 -14.85 10.37
CA GLY A 62 -11.05 -14.71 11.57
C GLY A 62 -9.77 -13.88 11.34
N HIS A 63 -9.25 -13.87 10.11
CA HIS A 63 -8.10 -13.06 9.72
C HIS A 63 -8.43 -11.56 9.70
N THR A 64 -9.58 -11.18 9.16
CA THR A 64 -10.03 -9.79 9.09
C THR A 64 -10.32 -9.22 10.47
N SER A 65 -10.88 -10.03 11.38
CA SER A 65 -11.04 -9.65 12.79
C SER A 65 -9.69 -9.38 13.46
N LEU A 66 -8.71 -10.26 13.27
CA LEU A 66 -7.34 -10.08 13.79
C LEU A 66 -6.70 -8.78 13.25
N VAL A 67 -6.82 -8.52 11.96
CA VAL A 67 -6.29 -7.29 11.34
C VAL A 67 -6.93 -6.04 11.95
N ALA A 68 -8.23 -6.06 12.23
CA ALA A 68 -8.91 -4.95 12.88
C ALA A 68 -8.41 -4.71 14.30
N GLU A 69 -8.27 -5.76 15.12
CA GLU A 69 -7.73 -5.65 16.49
C GLU A 69 -6.32 -5.05 16.49
N VAL A 70 -5.46 -5.51 15.57
CA VAL A 70 -4.09 -4.99 15.42
C VAL A 70 -4.08 -3.55 14.93
N ALA A 71 -4.94 -3.19 13.97
CA ALA A 71 -5.07 -1.81 13.48
C ALA A 71 -5.43 -0.85 14.63
N THR A 72 -6.43 -1.22 15.43
CA THR A 72 -6.86 -0.44 16.60
C THR A 72 -5.76 -0.36 17.65
N ALA A 73 -5.10 -1.47 17.99
CA ALA A 73 -4.05 -1.49 19.01
C ALA A 73 -2.82 -0.65 18.64
N LEU A 74 -2.48 -0.59 17.35
CA LEU A 74 -1.32 0.17 16.86
C LEU A 74 -1.65 1.60 16.44
N GLY A 75 -2.93 1.97 16.29
CA GLY A 75 -3.33 3.26 15.76
C GLY A 75 -2.91 3.46 14.29
N VAL A 76 -3.02 2.42 13.46
CA VAL A 76 -2.63 2.44 12.03
C VAL A 76 -3.76 1.98 11.13
N SER A 77 -3.68 2.27 9.82
CA SER A 77 -4.67 1.81 8.83
C SER A 77 -4.72 0.28 8.73
N ARG A 78 -5.87 -0.26 8.28
CA ARG A 78 -6.04 -1.72 8.06
C ARG A 78 -5.00 -2.31 7.12
N CYS A 79 -4.62 -1.60 6.06
CA CYS A 79 -3.58 -2.05 5.13
C CYS A 79 -2.24 -2.22 5.83
N ARG A 80 -1.82 -1.23 6.63
CA ARG A 80 -0.58 -1.29 7.42
C ARG A 80 -0.63 -2.38 8.49
N ALA A 81 -1.78 -2.56 9.14
CA ALA A 81 -1.99 -3.63 10.11
C ALA A 81 -1.92 -5.01 9.46
N ALA A 82 -2.56 -5.20 8.29
CA ALA A 82 -2.53 -6.44 7.54
C ALA A 82 -1.10 -6.84 7.16
N ALA A 83 -0.26 -5.87 6.75
CA ALA A 83 1.16 -6.12 6.50
C ALA A 83 1.91 -6.61 7.76
N GLN A 84 1.66 -6.00 8.92
CA GLN A 84 2.24 -6.46 10.19
C GLN A 84 1.73 -7.85 10.59
N VAL A 85 0.44 -8.15 10.39
CA VAL A 85 -0.16 -9.46 10.66
C VAL A 85 0.44 -10.54 9.76
N LYS A 86 0.56 -10.29 8.45
CA LYS A 86 1.21 -11.24 7.52
C LYS A 86 2.65 -11.55 7.96
N MET A 87 3.41 -10.52 8.30
CA MET A 87 4.79 -10.66 8.79
C MET A 87 4.85 -11.46 10.09
N ALA A 88 3.98 -11.12 11.05
CA ALA A 88 3.92 -11.75 12.37
C ALA A 88 3.57 -13.23 12.26
N ILE A 89 2.53 -13.59 11.49
CA ILE A 89 2.12 -14.99 11.30
C ILE A 89 3.27 -15.80 10.69
N ALA A 90 3.92 -15.30 9.64
CA ALA A 90 5.04 -16.00 9.01
C ALA A 90 6.21 -16.23 9.99
N LEU A 91 6.62 -15.18 10.72
CA LEU A 91 7.71 -15.30 11.68
C LEU A 91 7.35 -16.20 12.87
N TYR A 92 6.12 -16.14 13.34
CA TYR A 92 5.68 -16.83 14.54
C TYR A 92 5.43 -18.33 14.26
N THR A 93 4.77 -18.65 13.15
CA THR A 93 4.37 -20.03 12.82
C THR A 93 5.42 -20.79 12.01
N LYS A 94 6.18 -20.10 11.14
CA LYS A 94 7.11 -20.74 10.18
C LYS A 94 8.58 -20.50 10.48
N LEU A 95 8.94 -19.37 11.10
CA LEU A 95 10.34 -18.97 11.33
C LEU A 95 10.63 -18.55 12.79
N PRO A 96 10.26 -19.37 13.78
CA PRO A 96 10.34 -18.97 15.19
C PRO A 96 11.77 -18.71 15.68
N ARG A 97 12.80 -19.29 15.06
CA ARG A 97 14.21 -19.07 15.46
C ARG A 97 14.76 -17.76 14.92
N VAL A 98 14.38 -17.38 13.69
CA VAL A 98 14.63 -16.03 13.17
C VAL A 98 13.93 -15.00 14.06
N LEU A 99 12.65 -15.22 14.43
CA LEU A 99 11.93 -14.30 15.32
C LEU A 99 12.60 -14.17 16.69
N ARG A 100 13.07 -15.27 17.27
CA ARG A 100 13.84 -15.26 18.52
C ARG A 100 15.13 -14.43 18.39
N THR A 101 15.83 -14.57 17.28
CA THR A 101 17.04 -13.77 17.00
C THR A 101 16.69 -12.30 16.83
N ALA A 102 15.60 -11.98 16.14
CA ALA A 102 15.15 -10.60 15.92
C ALA A 102 14.87 -9.86 17.24
N LYS A 103 14.34 -10.56 18.26
CA LYS A 103 14.08 -10.00 19.59
C LYS A 103 15.33 -9.52 20.34
N SER A 104 16.54 -9.83 19.85
CA SER A 104 17.81 -9.30 20.36
C SER A 104 18.26 -8.00 19.69
N GLY A 105 17.53 -7.51 18.68
CA GLY A 105 17.81 -6.24 18.00
C GLY A 105 18.79 -6.31 16.82
N TRP A 106 19.36 -7.49 16.56
CA TRP A 106 20.35 -7.69 15.49
C TRP A 106 19.75 -7.83 14.08
N LEU A 107 18.44 -7.99 13.96
CA LEU A 107 17.73 -8.06 12.68
C LEU A 107 16.74 -6.90 12.61
N ASP A 108 16.90 -6.03 11.62
CA ASP A 108 15.96 -4.97 11.34
C ASP A 108 14.74 -5.50 10.55
N TYR A 109 13.71 -4.66 10.42
CA TYR A 109 12.49 -5.04 9.69
C TYR A 109 12.77 -5.39 8.22
N ARG A 110 13.75 -4.75 7.58
CA ARG A 110 14.12 -5.02 6.17
C ARG A 110 14.66 -6.44 6.01
N MET A 111 15.56 -6.88 6.90
CA MET A 111 16.07 -8.24 6.92
C MET A 111 14.95 -9.26 7.17
N LEU A 112 14.04 -8.98 8.11
CA LEU A 112 12.89 -9.87 8.37
C LEU A 112 11.97 -9.98 7.15
N ALA A 113 11.67 -8.88 6.49
CA ALA A 113 10.86 -8.86 5.28
C ALA A 113 11.50 -9.65 4.15
N ALA A 114 12.81 -9.49 3.93
CA ALA A 114 13.55 -10.25 2.96
C ALA A 114 13.50 -11.76 3.27
N ILE A 115 13.73 -12.14 4.53
CA ILE A 115 13.67 -13.55 4.96
C ILE A 115 12.28 -14.13 4.70
N VAL A 116 11.22 -13.51 5.26
CA VAL A 116 9.84 -14.00 5.15
C VAL A 116 9.42 -14.16 3.70
N SER A 117 9.68 -13.13 2.89
CA SER A 117 9.38 -13.16 1.46
C SER A 117 10.03 -14.39 0.83
N ARG A 118 11.34 -14.57 0.98
CA ARG A 118 12.10 -15.63 0.30
C ARG A 118 11.75 -17.05 0.76
N THR A 119 11.31 -17.22 2.00
CA THR A 119 10.92 -18.53 2.54
C THR A 119 9.47 -18.92 2.25
N GLU A 120 8.64 -18.02 1.71
CA GLU A 120 7.19 -18.25 1.52
C GLU A 120 6.86 -19.47 0.65
N LEU A 121 7.75 -19.84 -0.28
CA LEU A 121 7.55 -20.96 -1.23
C LEU A 121 8.06 -22.31 -0.72
N ILE A 122 8.68 -22.36 0.47
CA ILE A 122 9.15 -23.62 1.05
C ILE A 122 7.95 -24.30 1.69
N VAL A 123 7.48 -25.38 1.07
CA VAL A 123 6.32 -26.16 1.54
C VAL A 123 6.72 -27.24 2.54
N ASP A 124 7.89 -27.85 2.34
CA ASP A 124 8.41 -28.89 3.23
C ASP A 124 8.81 -28.29 4.59
N ARG A 125 8.14 -28.76 5.65
CA ARG A 125 8.33 -28.27 7.02
C ARG A 125 9.73 -28.55 7.55
N ASP A 126 10.30 -29.72 7.27
CA ASP A 126 11.63 -30.08 7.77
C ASP A 126 12.71 -29.25 7.07
N VAL A 127 12.53 -28.97 5.77
CA VAL A 127 13.37 -28.02 5.03
C VAL A 127 13.27 -26.63 5.63
N LEU A 128 12.05 -26.15 5.90
CA LEU A 128 11.82 -24.82 6.45
C LEU A 128 12.45 -24.67 7.84
N GLU A 129 12.34 -25.69 8.70
CA GLU A 129 12.98 -25.69 10.02
C GLU A 129 14.51 -25.61 9.91
N ARG A 130 15.14 -26.32 8.97
CA ARG A 130 16.59 -26.20 8.72
C ARG A 130 16.99 -24.86 8.15
N VAL A 131 16.15 -24.25 7.31
CA VAL A 131 16.37 -22.92 6.75
C VAL A 131 16.24 -21.86 7.84
N ASP A 132 15.22 -21.92 8.69
CA ASP A 132 15.02 -21.03 9.85
C ASP A 132 16.24 -21.05 10.78
N ASP A 133 16.72 -22.25 11.14
CA ASP A 133 17.95 -22.45 11.92
C ASP A 133 19.16 -21.71 11.33
N ARG A 134 19.40 -21.91 10.02
CA ARG A 134 20.55 -21.33 9.34
C ARG A 134 20.43 -19.83 9.16
N LEU A 135 19.23 -19.33 8.88
CA LEU A 135 18.99 -17.89 8.74
C LEU A 135 19.15 -17.19 10.09
N ALA A 136 18.61 -17.74 11.17
CA ALA A 136 18.78 -17.23 12.53
C ALA A 136 20.26 -17.05 12.92
N GLN A 137 21.11 -18.02 12.58
CA GLN A 137 22.54 -17.98 12.89
C GLN A 137 23.36 -17.01 12.02
N ARG A 138 22.96 -16.82 10.75
CA ARG A 138 23.79 -16.11 9.76
C ARG A 138 23.33 -14.68 9.48
N ALA A 139 22.02 -14.42 9.52
CA ALA A 139 21.44 -13.12 9.20
C ALA A 139 22.01 -11.93 10.00
N PRO A 140 22.35 -12.07 11.30
CA PRO A 140 22.98 -10.97 12.06
C PRO A 140 24.28 -10.45 11.44
N LYS A 141 25.00 -11.30 10.69
CA LYS A 141 26.27 -10.94 10.03
C LYS A 141 26.07 -10.17 8.71
N TRP A 142 24.82 -10.04 8.25
CA TRP A 142 24.48 -9.47 6.95
C TRP A 142 23.85 -8.09 7.02
N ALA A 143 23.60 -7.55 8.22
CA ALA A 143 22.92 -6.26 8.41
C ALA A 143 23.59 -5.09 7.66
N ARG A 144 24.90 -5.15 7.41
CA ARG A 144 25.66 -4.13 6.65
C ARG A 144 25.61 -4.28 5.12
N LEU A 145 25.00 -5.35 4.61
CA LEU A 145 24.97 -5.63 3.18
C LEU A 145 23.82 -4.87 2.51
N SER A 146 23.98 -4.55 1.23
CA SER A 146 22.87 -4.02 0.43
C SER A 146 21.78 -5.08 0.25
N GLU A 147 20.56 -4.64 0.00
CA GLU A 147 19.39 -5.52 -0.18
C GLU A 147 19.63 -6.63 -1.24
N PRO A 148 20.17 -6.36 -2.45
CA PRO A 148 20.48 -7.44 -3.40
C PRO A 148 21.49 -8.48 -2.87
N LYS A 149 22.44 -8.03 -2.05
CA LYS A 149 23.43 -8.92 -1.42
C LYS A 149 22.80 -9.74 -0.30
N ILE A 150 21.91 -9.16 0.49
CA ILE A 150 21.13 -9.87 1.52
C ILE A 150 20.31 -10.97 0.86
N GLU A 151 19.55 -10.61 -0.18
CA GLU A 151 18.71 -11.55 -0.92
C GLU A 151 19.52 -12.70 -1.52
N ALA A 152 20.68 -12.41 -2.12
CA ALA A 152 21.57 -13.44 -2.67
C ALA A 152 22.07 -14.41 -1.57
N ARG A 153 22.34 -13.91 -0.36
CA ARG A 153 22.77 -14.75 0.77
C ARG A 153 21.63 -15.61 1.31
N ILE A 154 20.42 -15.07 1.41
CA ILE A 154 19.22 -15.82 1.81
C ILE A 154 18.94 -16.92 0.78
N ASN A 155 18.92 -16.57 -0.51
CA ASN A 155 18.73 -17.53 -1.59
C ASN A 155 19.80 -18.63 -1.59
N ALA A 156 21.06 -18.32 -1.28
CA ALA A 156 22.10 -19.33 -1.17
C ALA A 156 21.86 -20.30 0.00
N VAL A 157 21.29 -19.82 1.12
CA VAL A 157 20.88 -20.71 2.22
C VAL A 157 19.71 -21.60 1.81
N ILE A 158 18.72 -21.04 1.12
CA ILE A 158 17.54 -21.78 0.64
C ILE A 158 17.96 -22.81 -0.42
N ALA A 159 18.70 -22.40 -1.46
CA ALA A 159 19.15 -23.27 -2.55
C ALA A 159 19.97 -24.48 -2.05
N ALA A 160 20.71 -24.32 -0.95
CA ALA A 160 21.46 -25.43 -0.36
C ALA A 160 20.56 -26.51 0.28
N GLN A 161 19.27 -26.24 0.50
CA GLN A 161 18.29 -27.14 1.11
C GLN A 161 17.14 -27.50 0.17
N ASP A 162 16.69 -26.52 -0.61
CA ASP A 162 15.63 -26.61 -1.60
C ASP A 162 15.98 -25.74 -2.83
N PRO A 163 16.68 -26.32 -3.82
CA PRO A 163 16.97 -25.66 -5.08
C PRO A 163 15.71 -25.36 -5.92
N GLU A 164 14.59 -26.04 -5.69
CA GLU A 164 13.35 -25.86 -6.46
C GLU A 164 12.60 -24.59 -6.00
N ALA A 165 12.52 -24.33 -4.69
CA ALA A 165 11.93 -23.09 -4.17
C ALA A 165 12.60 -21.82 -4.75
N VAL A 166 13.91 -21.86 -5.00
CA VAL A 166 14.62 -20.75 -5.66
C VAL A 166 14.27 -20.66 -7.15
N ARG A 167 14.16 -21.80 -7.85
CA ARG A 167 13.80 -21.83 -9.28
C ARG A 167 12.38 -21.34 -9.53
N ILE A 168 11.39 -21.81 -8.75
CA ILE A 168 10.00 -21.32 -8.83
C ILE A 168 9.96 -19.82 -8.53
N ARG A 169 10.74 -19.34 -7.55
CA ARG A 169 10.82 -17.91 -7.27
C ARG A 169 11.41 -17.09 -8.41
N GLU A 170 12.45 -17.59 -9.07
CA GLU A 170 13.02 -16.92 -10.24
C GLU A 170 12.05 -16.87 -11.42
N GLN A 171 11.18 -17.87 -11.55
CA GLN A 171 10.06 -17.87 -12.50
C GLN A 171 8.99 -16.85 -12.10
N LEU A 172 8.53 -16.83 -10.84
CA LEU A 172 7.60 -15.82 -10.32
C LEU A 172 8.18 -14.39 -10.33
N ARG A 173 9.51 -14.23 -10.25
CA ARG A 173 10.16 -12.93 -10.43
C ARG A 173 10.01 -12.40 -11.84
N ARG A 174 9.86 -13.30 -12.83
CA ARG A 174 9.51 -12.93 -14.21
C ARG A 174 8.02 -12.57 -14.34
N ASP A 175 7.19 -12.89 -13.36
CA ASP A 175 5.81 -12.42 -13.31
C ASP A 175 5.80 -10.93 -12.96
N ARG A 176 5.22 -10.16 -13.88
CA ARG A 176 5.18 -8.70 -13.88
C ARG A 176 3.86 -8.26 -13.26
N GLU A 177 3.93 -7.39 -12.26
CA GLU A 177 2.75 -6.86 -11.57
C GLU A 177 2.88 -5.35 -11.40
N VAL A 178 1.77 -4.62 -11.46
CA VAL A 178 1.68 -3.19 -11.15
C VAL A 178 0.43 -3.01 -10.29
N GLY A 179 0.57 -2.34 -9.15
CA GLY A 179 -0.49 -2.05 -8.20
C GLY A 179 -0.34 -0.65 -7.62
N GLY A 180 -1.28 -0.23 -6.79
CA GLY A 180 -1.21 1.06 -6.12
C GLY A 180 -2.13 1.17 -4.91
N CYS A 181 -1.93 2.22 -4.12
CA CYS A 181 -2.77 2.56 -2.97
C CYS A 181 -2.90 4.09 -2.84
N ALA A 182 -4.08 4.56 -2.43
CA ALA A 182 -4.30 5.97 -2.13
C ALA A 182 -3.60 6.37 -0.82
N ASN A 183 -3.09 7.59 -0.76
CA ASN A 183 -2.36 8.15 0.39
C ASN A 183 -3.27 8.99 1.32
N GLY A 184 -4.51 9.29 0.90
CA GLY A 184 -5.48 10.04 1.71
C GLY A 184 -5.36 11.57 1.61
N ASP A 185 -4.40 12.07 0.84
CA ASP A 185 -4.12 13.50 0.61
C ASP A 185 -4.43 13.94 -0.84
N GLY A 186 -5.18 13.14 -1.59
CA GLY A 186 -5.42 13.35 -3.03
C GLY A 186 -4.34 12.76 -3.92
N THR A 187 -3.35 12.06 -3.36
CA THR A 187 -2.29 11.36 -4.10
C THR A 187 -2.38 9.85 -3.94
N ALA A 188 -1.76 9.11 -4.86
CA ALA A 188 -1.66 7.65 -4.79
C ALA A 188 -0.22 7.20 -5.04
N GLU A 189 0.21 6.17 -4.34
CA GLU A 189 1.47 5.47 -4.59
C GLU A 189 1.23 4.32 -5.57
N ILE A 190 2.08 4.21 -6.60
CA ILE A 190 2.08 3.11 -7.57
C ILE A 190 3.37 2.33 -7.37
N TRP A 191 3.24 1.02 -7.19
CA TRP A 191 4.36 0.09 -7.07
C TRP A 191 4.23 -1.01 -8.13
N GLY A 192 5.35 -1.56 -8.57
CA GLY A 192 5.30 -2.61 -9.56
C GLY A 192 6.66 -3.13 -9.99
N ARG A 193 6.64 -4.29 -10.64
CA ARG A 193 7.78 -4.96 -11.24
C ARG A 193 7.53 -5.05 -12.75
N ILE A 194 8.23 -4.22 -13.51
CA ILE A 194 8.21 -4.19 -14.97
C ILE A 194 9.59 -4.52 -15.54
N ASP A 195 9.64 -4.84 -16.84
CA ASP A 195 10.91 -5.05 -17.54
C ASP A 195 11.75 -3.76 -17.54
N VAL A 196 13.07 -3.89 -17.45
CA VAL A 196 13.99 -2.73 -17.43
C VAL A 196 13.88 -1.91 -18.72
N ALA A 197 13.67 -2.56 -19.87
CA ALA A 197 13.41 -1.87 -21.13
C ALA A 197 12.06 -1.14 -21.10
N ALA A 198 11.04 -1.71 -20.46
CA ALA A 198 9.74 -1.05 -20.28
C ALA A 198 9.86 0.17 -19.34
N LEU A 199 10.65 0.08 -18.27
CA LEU A 199 10.95 1.21 -17.38
C LEU A 199 11.68 2.33 -18.12
N ALA A 200 12.67 2.00 -18.96
CA ALA A 200 13.38 2.99 -19.77
C ALA A 200 12.45 3.67 -20.78
N ALA A 201 11.61 2.91 -21.46
CA ALA A 201 10.61 3.43 -22.40
C ALA A 201 9.59 4.34 -21.69
N MET A 202 9.06 3.90 -20.54
CA MET A 202 8.17 4.70 -19.71
C MET A 202 8.83 6.02 -19.31
N ASN A 203 10.06 5.99 -18.77
CA ASN A 203 10.77 7.20 -18.37
C ASN A 203 11.00 8.18 -19.53
N ALA A 204 11.37 7.67 -20.71
CA ALA A 204 11.58 8.49 -21.89
C ALA A 204 10.29 9.18 -22.36
N VAL A 205 9.17 8.46 -22.36
CA VAL A 205 7.84 9.01 -22.70
C VAL A 205 7.44 10.10 -21.72
N LEU A 206 7.57 9.84 -20.41
CA LEU A 206 7.22 10.80 -19.37
C LEU A 206 8.10 12.06 -19.42
N ASP A 207 9.41 11.92 -19.66
CA ASP A 207 10.30 13.07 -19.83
C ASP A 207 9.97 13.88 -21.08
N ALA A 208 9.66 13.21 -22.20
CA ALA A 208 9.30 13.88 -23.45
C ALA A 208 8.00 14.67 -23.31
N MET A 209 6.96 14.08 -22.70
CA MET A 209 5.69 14.78 -22.44
C MET A 209 5.87 15.90 -21.42
N ALA A 210 6.59 15.67 -20.32
CA ALA A 210 6.87 16.73 -19.34
C ALA A 210 7.67 17.91 -19.94
N GLY A 211 8.49 17.63 -20.97
CA GLY A 211 9.24 18.63 -21.73
C GLY A 211 8.46 19.32 -22.85
N SER A 212 7.26 18.85 -23.20
CA SER A 212 6.47 19.42 -24.30
C SER A 212 5.72 20.70 -23.93
N VAL A 213 5.69 21.03 -22.64
CA VAL A 213 5.12 22.28 -22.10
C VAL A 213 6.12 23.43 -22.15
N CYS A 214 5.63 24.67 -22.19
CA CYS A 214 6.51 25.83 -22.28
C CYS A 214 7.24 26.12 -20.96
N ARG A 215 8.26 26.99 -21.02
CA ARG A 215 9.06 27.36 -19.83
C ARG A 215 8.28 28.11 -18.76
N ALA A 216 7.16 28.75 -19.13
CA ALA A 216 6.30 29.49 -18.21
C ALA A 216 5.27 28.59 -17.50
N ASP A 217 5.31 27.27 -17.71
CA ASP A 217 4.48 26.35 -16.96
C ASP A 217 4.85 26.39 -15.46
N PRO A 218 3.88 26.67 -14.56
CA PRO A 218 4.16 26.87 -13.14
C PRO A 218 4.54 25.57 -12.40
N ARG A 219 4.29 24.40 -12.99
CA ARG A 219 4.56 23.11 -12.35
C ARG A 219 6.06 22.80 -12.32
N SER A 220 6.51 22.10 -11.28
CA SER A 220 7.87 21.54 -11.24
C SER A 220 8.06 20.45 -12.31
N LYS A 221 9.32 20.07 -12.60
CA LYS A 221 9.59 18.97 -13.55
C LYS A 221 8.93 17.67 -13.11
N ASP A 222 8.98 17.36 -11.82
CA ASP A 222 8.43 16.11 -11.27
C ASP A 222 6.90 16.13 -11.28
N ALA A 223 6.27 17.27 -10.98
CA ALA A 223 4.82 17.43 -11.13
C ALA A 223 4.37 17.23 -12.58
N ARG A 224 5.11 17.78 -13.56
CA ARG A 224 4.83 17.57 -14.99
C ARG A 224 4.98 16.12 -15.41
N ARG A 225 5.98 15.40 -14.89
CA ARG A 225 6.16 13.95 -15.13
C ARG A 225 5.02 13.13 -14.53
N SER A 226 4.54 13.51 -13.34
CA SER A 226 3.37 12.90 -12.70
C SER A 226 2.11 13.09 -13.54
N ASP A 227 1.84 14.32 -13.99
CA ASP A 227 0.69 14.61 -14.85
C ASP A 227 0.80 13.91 -16.22
N ALA A 228 2.02 13.84 -16.78
CA ALA A 228 2.29 13.10 -18.01
C ALA A 228 1.95 11.62 -17.87
N PHE A 229 2.21 11.02 -16.71
CA PHE A 229 1.87 9.62 -16.46
C PHE A 229 0.38 9.38 -16.63
N PHE A 230 -0.47 10.24 -16.04
CA PHE A 230 -1.92 10.15 -16.24
C PHE A 230 -2.33 10.41 -17.69
N ALA A 231 -1.74 11.41 -18.36
CA ALA A 231 -2.05 11.74 -19.75
C ALA A 231 -1.78 10.56 -20.71
N VAL A 232 -0.73 9.77 -20.47
CA VAL A 232 -0.45 8.52 -21.23
C VAL A 232 -1.60 7.52 -21.10
N PHE A 233 -2.07 7.24 -19.88
CA PHE A 233 -3.15 6.26 -19.67
C PHE A 233 -4.53 6.76 -20.11
N ALA A 234 -4.75 8.08 -20.07
CA ALA A 234 -5.94 8.71 -20.60
C ALA A 234 -5.93 8.81 -22.14
N GLY A 235 -4.79 8.54 -22.80
CA GLY A 235 -4.61 8.71 -24.24
C GLY A 235 -4.68 10.17 -24.69
N LYS A 236 -4.18 11.10 -23.85
CA LYS A 236 -4.26 12.55 -24.07
C LYS A 236 -2.88 13.21 -24.10
N ALA A 237 -2.82 14.41 -24.65
CA ALA A 237 -1.64 15.24 -24.57
C ALA A 237 -1.50 15.87 -23.17
N LEU A 238 -0.27 16.22 -22.76
CA LEU A 238 -0.06 17.03 -21.57
C LEU A 238 -0.31 18.50 -21.89
N SER A 239 -1.42 19.06 -21.42
CA SER A 239 -1.75 20.48 -21.57
C SER A 239 -0.84 21.36 -20.70
N CYS A 240 -0.35 22.47 -21.27
CA CYS A 240 0.43 23.47 -20.53
C CYS A 240 -0.48 24.34 -19.64
N ARG A 241 -0.03 24.69 -18.44
CA ARG A 241 -0.77 25.54 -17.46
C ARG A 241 -0.21 26.96 -17.33
N CYS A 242 0.49 27.46 -18.34
CA CYS A 242 1.07 28.81 -18.29
C CYS A 242 0.03 29.95 -18.40
N GLY A 243 -1.21 29.66 -18.79
CA GLY A 243 -2.31 30.64 -18.89
C GLY A 243 -2.22 31.63 -20.07
N GLN A 244 -1.26 31.45 -20.99
CA GLN A 244 -1.09 32.33 -22.16
C GLN A 244 -1.96 31.84 -23.33
N SER A 245 -2.62 32.76 -24.03
CA SER A 245 -3.43 32.45 -25.22
C SER A 245 -2.58 31.95 -26.40
N ASP A 246 -1.38 32.52 -26.56
CA ASP A 246 -0.42 32.16 -27.62
C ASP A 246 0.71 31.31 -27.05
N CYS A 247 0.36 30.26 -26.30
CA CYS A 247 1.35 29.37 -25.71
C CYS A 247 2.15 28.65 -26.80
N PRO A 248 3.50 28.73 -26.82
CA PRO A 248 4.32 28.07 -27.83
C PRO A 248 4.53 26.58 -27.55
N ALA A 249 3.86 26.02 -26.54
CA ALA A 249 3.97 24.60 -26.22
C ALA A 249 3.38 23.77 -27.37
N GLU A 250 4.07 22.71 -27.75
CA GLU A 250 3.57 21.72 -28.71
C GLU A 250 3.24 20.44 -27.94
N PRO A 251 1.96 20.20 -27.56
CA PRO A 251 1.59 19.09 -26.69
C PRO A 251 1.86 17.74 -27.38
N LEU A 252 2.67 16.91 -26.73
CA LEU A 252 2.96 15.57 -27.23
C LEU A 252 1.83 14.61 -26.83
N THR A 253 1.31 13.84 -27.79
CA THR A 253 0.38 12.73 -27.54
C THR A 253 1.05 11.41 -27.86
N VAL A 254 0.91 10.41 -26.99
CA VAL A 254 1.32 9.03 -27.32
C VAL A 254 0.21 8.39 -28.15
N SER A 255 0.42 8.26 -29.46
CA SER A 255 -0.50 7.53 -30.33
C SER A 255 -0.40 6.03 -30.05
N GLY A 256 -1.39 5.47 -29.34
CA GLY A 256 -1.57 4.04 -29.17
C GLY A 256 -3.03 3.65 -29.36
N THR A 257 -3.28 2.51 -30.02
CA THR A 257 -4.64 1.94 -30.23
C THR A 257 -5.20 1.23 -28.99
N ALA A 258 -4.70 1.53 -27.80
CA ALA A 258 -5.15 0.91 -26.56
C ALA A 258 -6.51 1.50 -26.15
N PRO A 259 -7.44 0.70 -25.59
CA PRO A 259 -8.69 1.23 -25.05
C PRO A 259 -8.38 2.14 -23.87
N ALA A 260 -8.62 3.45 -24.03
CA ALA A 260 -8.53 4.41 -22.93
C ALA A 260 -9.54 4.03 -21.83
N ALA A 261 -9.09 3.98 -20.58
CA ALA A 261 -9.99 3.75 -19.45
C ALA A 261 -10.99 4.91 -19.35
N LYS A 262 -12.28 4.60 -19.23
CA LYS A 262 -13.31 5.61 -18.98
C LYS A 262 -13.29 5.99 -17.51
N LEU A 263 -12.73 7.15 -17.18
CA LEU A 263 -12.88 7.74 -15.85
C LEU A 263 -14.33 8.23 -15.70
N VAL A 264 -15.00 7.84 -14.61
CA VAL A 264 -16.32 8.36 -14.22
C VAL A 264 -16.17 9.13 -12.92
N VAL A 265 -16.61 10.39 -12.91
CA VAL A 265 -16.61 11.24 -11.71
C VAL A 265 -18.06 11.39 -11.25
N HIS A 266 -18.33 11.03 -9.99
CA HIS A 266 -19.65 11.21 -9.40
C HIS A 266 -19.70 12.52 -8.62
N LEU A 267 -20.67 13.38 -8.97
CA LEU A 267 -20.91 14.64 -8.29
C LEU A 267 -22.14 14.48 -7.39
N ILE A 268 -21.94 14.56 -6.07
CA ILE A 268 -23.04 14.72 -5.11
C ILE A 268 -23.17 16.22 -4.82
N ALA A 269 -24.22 16.85 -5.33
CA ALA A 269 -24.49 18.26 -5.06
C ALA A 269 -25.29 18.40 -3.75
N ASP A 270 -24.66 18.86 -2.68
CA ASP A 270 -25.36 19.69 -1.69
C ASP A 270 -25.41 21.13 -2.25
N ARG A 271 -26.44 21.90 -1.87
CA ARG A 271 -26.69 23.30 -2.28
C ARG A 271 -25.58 24.30 -1.87
N ALA A 272 -24.42 23.83 -1.44
CA ALA A 272 -23.20 24.61 -1.22
C ALA A 272 -22.04 23.86 -1.90
N GLY A 273 -21.71 24.25 -3.13
CA GLY A 273 -20.79 23.52 -4.01
C GLY A 273 -19.33 23.40 -3.54
N THR A 274 -18.53 22.73 -4.39
CA THR A 274 -17.05 22.61 -4.42
C THR A 274 -16.36 21.34 -3.87
N THR A 275 -17.03 20.19 -3.82
CA THR A 275 -16.33 18.89 -3.66
C THR A 275 -16.89 17.83 -4.59
N ALA A 276 -16.03 17.19 -5.36
CA ALA A 276 -16.32 16.01 -6.15
C ALA A 276 -15.50 14.83 -5.63
N LEU A 277 -16.03 13.63 -5.82
CA LEU A 277 -15.45 12.42 -5.28
C LEU A 277 -15.21 11.47 -6.45
N THR A 278 -13.93 11.11 -6.67
CA THR A 278 -13.62 9.97 -7.54
C THR A 278 -13.85 8.72 -6.72
N GLY A 279 -14.21 7.60 -7.36
CA GLY A 279 -14.61 6.35 -6.69
C GLY A 279 -13.61 5.75 -5.69
N SER A 280 -12.45 6.37 -5.46
CA SER A 280 -11.48 6.07 -4.42
C SER A 280 -11.19 7.33 -3.59
N LEU A 281 -11.90 7.46 -2.48
CA LEU A 281 -11.52 8.12 -1.22
C LEU A 281 -11.19 9.60 -1.09
N ASP A 282 -10.67 10.29 -2.10
CA ASP A 282 -10.05 11.57 -1.81
C ASP A 282 -10.92 12.79 -2.18
N ARG A 283 -10.93 13.78 -1.26
CA ARG A 283 -11.35 15.14 -1.58
C ARG A 283 -10.33 15.71 -2.55
N ILE A 284 -10.64 15.66 -3.84
CA ILE A 284 -9.94 16.45 -4.83
C ILE A 284 -10.30 17.92 -4.63
N ASP A 285 -9.28 18.78 -4.58
CA ASP A 285 -9.50 20.22 -4.56
C ASP A 285 -10.15 20.69 -5.88
N ALA A 286 -10.59 21.94 -5.91
CA ALA A 286 -11.31 22.48 -7.07
C ALA A 286 -10.46 22.47 -8.35
N GLU A 287 -9.14 22.54 -8.26
CA GLU A 287 -8.24 22.53 -9.40
C GLU A 287 -8.06 21.11 -9.95
N ALA A 288 -7.82 20.13 -9.07
CA ALA A 288 -7.74 18.71 -9.41
C ALA A 288 -9.07 18.18 -9.96
N LEU A 289 -10.20 18.68 -9.44
CA LEU A 289 -11.53 18.41 -9.98
C LEU A 289 -11.72 18.98 -11.38
N ALA A 290 -11.36 20.25 -11.62
CA ALA A 290 -11.48 20.85 -12.93
C ALA A 290 -10.68 20.05 -13.98
N ALA A 291 -9.47 19.60 -13.63
CA ALA A 291 -8.63 18.77 -14.48
C ALA A 291 -9.22 17.36 -14.70
N ALA A 292 -9.79 16.72 -13.67
CA ALA A 292 -10.38 15.39 -13.79
C ALA A 292 -11.66 15.38 -14.64
N VAL A 293 -12.53 16.39 -14.48
CA VAL A 293 -13.79 16.52 -15.22
C VAL A 293 -13.57 16.76 -16.71
N GLU A 294 -12.50 17.45 -17.10
CA GLU A 294 -12.13 17.64 -18.51
C GLU A 294 -11.96 16.29 -19.24
N HIS A 295 -11.68 15.22 -18.49
CA HIS A 295 -11.32 13.92 -19.03
C HIS A 295 -12.21 12.77 -18.56
N ALA A 296 -13.28 13.06 -17.82
CA ALA A 296 -14.18 12.07 -17.25
C ALA A 296 -15.60 12.17 -17.78
N THR A 297 -16.35 11.07 -17.71
CA THR A 297 -17.81 11.12 -17.76
C THR A 297 -18.33 11.56 -16.40
N VAL A 298 -19.03 12.68 -16.36
CA VAL A 298 -19.61 13.19 -15.12
C VAL A 298 -21.02 12.63 -14.92
N ARG A 299 -21.28 12.09 -13.73
CA ARG A 299 -22.61 11.63 -13.31
C ARG A 299 -23.06 12.38 -12.07
N GLU A 300 -24.20 13.05 -12.19
CA GLU A 300 -24.85 13.68 -11.05
C GLU A 300 -25.63 12.64 -10.25
N VAL A 301 -25.40 12.63 -8.93
CA VAL A 301 -26.10 11.77 -7.98
C VAL A 301 -26.95 12.66 -7.10
N ASP A 302 -28.25 12.72 -7.36
CA ASP A 302 -29.22 13.51 -6.57
C ASP A 302 -29.74 12.68 -5.38
N PRO A 303 -29.41 13.05 -4.12
CA PRO A 303 -29.92 12.39 -2.93
C PRO A 303 -31.46 12.38 -2.84
N GLY A 304 -32.14 13.35 -3.45
CA GLY A 304 -33.61 13.45 -3.47
C GLY A 304 -34.29 12.37 -4.32
N THR A 305 -33.54 11.68 -5.19
CA THR A 305 -34.07 10.65 -6.11
C THR A 305 -34.01 9.23 -5.55
N VAL A 306 -33.44 9.05 -4.36
CA VAL A 306 -33.34 7.75 -3.68
C VAL A 306 -34.23 7.73 -2.45
N THR A 307 -35.03 6.68 -2.32
CA THR A 307 -36.03 6.53 -1.24
C THR A 307 -36.11 5.06 -0.80
N LEU A 308 -37.09 4.73 0.02
CA LEU A 308 -37.42 3.36 0.37
C LEU A 308 -37.70 2.53 -0.89
N GLU A 309 -36.99 1.42 -1.03
CA GLU A 309 -37.22 0.45 -2.10
C GLU A 309 -37.81 -0.85 -1.53
N GLN A 310 -38.59 -1.55 -2.35
CA GLN A 310 -39.14 -2.85 -1.99
C GLN A 310 -38.14 -3.96 -2.28
N GLY A 311 -38.08 -4.96 -1.39
CA GLY A 311 -37.20 -6.12 -1.54
C GLY A 311 -35.87 -5.99 -0.80
N ARG A 312 -35.05 -7.03 -0.89
CA ARG A 312 -33.76 -7.13 -0.18
C ARG A 312 -32.65 -6.35 -0.87
N PHE A 313 -32.59 -6.36 -2.19
CA PHE A 313 -31.45 -5.80 -2.94
C PHE A 313 -31.71 -4.36 -3.38
N PRO A 314 -30.75 -3.44 -3.22
CA PRO A 314 -30.90 -2.08 -3.72
C PRO A 314 -30.89 -2.04 -5.25
N SER A 315 -31.64 -1.11 -5.83
CA SER A 315 -31.55 -0.77 -7.25
C SER A 315 -30.16 -0.21 -7.59
N ALA A 316 -29.82 -0.19 -8.88
CA ALA A 316 -28.56 0.41 -9.34
C ALA A 316 -28.40 1.87 -8.87
N ARG A 317 -29.50 2.63 -8.85
CA ARG A 317 -29.52 4.03 -8.41
C ARG A 317 -29.27 4.16 -6.90
N LEU A 318 -29.92 3.32 -6.10
CA LEU A 318 -29.70 3.31 -4.66
C LEU A 318 -28.29 2.82 -4.33
N ALA A 319 -27.80 1.79 -5.01
CA ALA A 319 -26.43 1.28 -4.83
C ALA A 319 -25.37 2.33 -5.22
N GLU A 320 -25.56 3.03 -6.35
CA GLU A 320 -24.69 4.13 -6.79
C GLU A 320 -24.68 5.26 -5.76
N PHE A 321 -25.85 5.67 -5.25
CA PHE A 321 -25.93 6.66 -4.17
C PHE A 321 -25.20 6.21 -2.89
N ILE A 322 -25.42 4.96 -2.46
CA ILE A 322 -24.80 4.43 -1.23
C ILE A 322 -23.27 4.42 -1.36
N ARG A 323 -22.72 4.02 -2.52
CA ARG A 323 -21.28 4.04 -2.78
C ARG A 323 -20.71 5.45 -2.84
N CYS A 324 -21.42 6.38 -3.48
CA CYS A 324 -20.99 7.78 -3.52
C CYS A 324 -21.05 8.43 -2.13
N ARG A 325 -22.04 8.07 -1.30
CA ARG A 325 -22.16 8.55 0.08
C ARG A 325 -21.09 7.98 1.00
N ASP A 326 -20.84 6.68 0.91
CA ASP A 326 -19.96 5.98 1.84
C ASP A 326 -18.49 6.16 1.50
N LEU A 327 -18.15 6.30 0.21
CA LEU A 327 -16.80 6.44 -0.37
C LEU A 327 -15.88 5.25 -0.14
N THR A 328 -15.90 4.71 1.06
CA THR A 328 -15.26 3.47 1.47
C THR A 328 -16.18 2.57 2.25
N CYS A 329 -15.71 1.34 2.44
CA CYS A 329 -16.19 0.48 3.50
C CYS A 329 -16.37 1.25 4.82
N ARG A 330 -17.56 1.15 5.42
CA ARG A 330 -17.93 1.87 6.64
C ARG A 330 -17.41 1.21 7.91
N PHE A 331 -16.68 0.10 7.78
CA PHE A 331 -15.95 -0.50 8.89
C PHE A 331 -14.88 0.49 9.41
N PRO A 332 -14.72 0.66 10.74
CA PRO A 332 -13.75 1.61 11.29
C PRO A 332 -12.34 1.44 10.72
N GLY A 333 -11.82 2.49 10.07
CA GLY A 333 -10.46 2.53 9.51
C GLY A 333 -10.23 1.68 8.25
N CYS A 334 -11.30 1.27 7.56
CA CYS A 334 -11.21 0.60 6.27
C CYS A 334 -11.24 1.61 5.12
N ASP A 335 -10.23 1.53 4.26
CA ASP A 335 -10.06 2.42 3.12
C ASP A 335 -10.36 1.73 1.77
N VAL A 336 -10.99 0.55 1.81
CA VAL A 336 -11.41 -0.14 0.57
C VAL A 336 -12.47 0.72 -0.11
N PRO A 337 -12.29 1.09 -1.40
CA PRO A 337 -13.28 1.84 -2.15
C PRO A 337 -14.66 1.19 -2.06
N ALA A 338 -15.72 1.97 -1.83
CA ALA A 338 -17.10 1.45 -1.74
C ALA A 338 -17.56 0.71 -3.00
N TRP A 339 -16.89 0.95 -4.13
CA TRP A 339 -17.11 0.24 -5.39
C TRP A 339 -16.60 -1.21 -5.39
N ASP A 340 -15.67 -1.50 -4.49
CA ASP A 340 -15.07 -2.83 -4.30
C ASP A 340 -15.61 -3.52 -3.04
N THR A 341 -16.72 -3.03 -2.48
CA THR A 341 -17.39 -3.64 -1.31
C THR A 341 -18.84 -4.01 -1.61
N ASP A 342 -19.33 -4.94 -0.78
CA ASP A 342 -20.73 -5.33 -0.74
C ASP A 342 -21.55 -4.30 0.05
N ILE A 343 -22.80 -4.08 -0.37
CA ILE A 343 -23.74 -3.21 0.35
C ILE A 343 -24.63 -4.07 1.23
N ASP A 344 -24.65 -3.77 2.53
CA ASP A 344 -25.44 -4.54 3.50
C ASP A 344 -26.30 -3.65 4.41
N HIS A 345 -27.34 -4.24 5.02
CA HIS A 345 -28.22 -3.57 5.95
C HIS A 345 -27.58 -3.44 7.33
N THR A 346 -27.65 -2.25 7.92
CA THR A 346 -27.24 -2.02 9.32
C THR A 346 -28.10 -2.79 10.32
N VAL A 347 -29.36 -3.09 9.95
CA VAL A 347 -30.26 -3.97 10.68
C VAL A 347 -30.68 -5.06 9.70
N ALA A 348 -30.52 -6.33 10.07
CA ALA A 348 -30.79 -7.43 9.15
C ALA A 348 -32.18 -7.33 8.49
N TRP A 349 -32.23 -7.51 7.17
CA TRP A 349 -33.49 -7.62 6.43
C TRP A 349 -34.28 -8.86 6.89
N PRO A 350 -35.62 -8.80 7.03
CA PRO A 350 -36.52 -7.71 6.66
C PRO A 350 -36.74 -6.65 7.76
N ALA A 351 -36.13 -6.79 8.94
CA ALA A 351 -36.30 -5.83 10.03
C ALA A 351 -35.67 -4.46 9.70
N GLY A 352 -34.57 -4.45 8.95
CA GLY A 352 -34.02 -3.24 8.34
C GLY A 352 -34.60 -3.00 6.94
N PRO A 353 -35.11 -1.78 6.65
CA PRO A 353 -35.59 -1.45 5.32
C PRO A 353 -34.44 -1.24 4.33
N THR A 354 -34.68 -1.55 3.06
CA THR A 354 -33.82 -1.18 1.94
C THR A 354 -34.01 0.31 1.67
N HIS A 355 -33.29 1.12 2.43
CA HIS A 355 -33.42 2.57 2.48
C HIS A 355 -32.03 3.22 2.55
N PRO A 356 -31.82 4.39 1.93
CA PRO A 356 -30.56 5.13 1.98
C PRO A 356 -29.92 5.14 3.38
N SER A 357 -30.66 5.51 4.43
CA SER A 357 -30.11 5.61 5.79
C SER A 357 -29.74 4.29 6.47
N LYS A 358 -30.10 3.13 5.92
CA LYS A 358 -29.97 1.81 6.56
C LYS A 358 -29.08 0.82 5.80
N LEU A 359 -28.59 1.19 4.62
CA LEU A 359 -27.59 0.43 3.89
C LEU A 359 -26.20 1.02 4.11
N ARG A 360 -25.14 0.21 4.11
CA ARG A 360 -23.74 0.63 4.24
C ARG A 360 -22.84 -0.21 3.31
N CYS A 361 -21.79 0.41 2.80
CA CYS A 361 -20.68 -0.26 2.10
C CYS A 361 -19.66 -0.86 3.07
#